data_AF-A0A1Q4HR64-F1
#
_entry.id   AF-A0A1Q4HR64-F1
#
_cell.length_a   1.000
_cell.length_b   1.000
_cell.length_c   1.000
_cell.angle_alpha   90.00
_cell.angle_beta   90.00
_cell.angle_gamma   90.00
#
_symmetry.space_group_name_H-M   'P 1'
#
loop_
_entity.id
_entity.type
_entity.pdbx_description
1 polymer ?
#
loop_
_entity_poly.entity_id
_entity_poly.type
_entity_poly.pdbx_seq_one_letter_code
_entity_poly.pdbx_strand_id
1 'polypeptide(L)'
;MTTTTDTTSNHTRAQSVSSSTRTRSMLDGRRGDSMRRRRRVLAAIDQAAAAGDRLSAAAIARAAGVDRTFLYRYRDLLEKIHALQTDPVPDEHTGPTVTQASLQADLLAAHERAARLNARIRQLEQRLSQALGEQTWRESGLDAPTDIDALHQRITHLEQQVLDQQQQLDERDEDLAAARATNRELMARLNAPGRPR
;
A
#
# COMPACT_ATOMS: atom_id res chain seq x y z
N MET A 1 -51.73 78.94 1.75
CA MET A 1 -50.91 78.49 0.62
C MET A 1 -50.05 77.33 1.09
N THR A 2 -50.48 76.10 0.82
CA THR A 2 -49.83 74.87 1.27
C THR A 2 -49.15 74.20 0.09
N THR A 3 -47.85 74.35 -0.02
CA THR A 3 -46.98 73.40 -0.72
C THR A 3 -46.49 72.39 0.30
N THR A 4 -46.54 71.09 0.01
CA THR A 4 -45.60 70.06 0.54
C THR A 4 -45.97 68.67 -0.02
N THR A 5 -45.02 68.15 -0.81
CA THR A 5 -44.62 66.75 -1.06
C THR A 5 -45.57 65.79 -1.79
N ASP A 6 -45.37 65.70 -3.10
CA ASP A 6 -45.60 64.49 -3.89
C ASP A 6 -44.29 64.20 -4.67
N THR A 7 -43.29 63.61 -4.01
CA THR A 7 -41.95 63.37 -4.62
C THR A 7 -41.34 62.02 -4.23
N THR A 8 -41.83 61.35 -3.19
CA THR A 8 -41.21 60.11 -2.69
C THR A 8 -41.59 58.86 -3.50
N SER A 9 -42.76 58.82 -4.16
CA SER A 9 -43.24 57.61 -4.87
C SER A 9 -42.59 57.34 -6.24
N ASN A 10 -42.08 58.37 -6.92
CA ASN A 10 -41.45 58.20 -8.25
C ASN A 10 -39.97 57.76 -8.18
N HIS A 11 -39.30 57.97 -7.05
CA HIS A 11 -37.87 57.65 -6.91
C HIS A 11 -37.62 56.13 -6.82
N THR A 12 -38.45 55.40 -6.09
CA THR A 12 -38.29 53.94 -5.87
C THR A 12 -38.55 53.11 -7.13
N ARG A 13 -39.49 53.52 -8.00
CA ARG A 13 -39.79 52.83 -9.26
C ARG A 13 -38.71 53.03 -10.34
N ALA A 14 -38.06 54.19 -10.37
CA ALA A 14 -36.95 54.44 -11.30
C ALA A 14 -35.65 53.69 -10.89
N GLN A 15 -35.43 53.48 -9.59
CA GLN A 15 -34.28 52.71 -9.07
C GLN A 15 -34.38 51.19 -9.33
N SER A 16 -35.59 50.61 -9.33
CA SER A 16 -35.77 49.17 -9.63
C SER A 16 -35.60 48.83 -11.12
N VAL A 17 -36.01 49.73 -12.02
CA VAL A 17 -35.84 49.55 -13.47
C VAL A 17 -34.37 49.74 -13.89
N SER A 18 -33.64 50.67 -13.25
CA SER A 18 -32.21 50.86 -13.52
C SER A 18 -31.34 49.72 -12.97
N SER A 19 -31.67 49.15 -11.82
CA SER A 19 -30.97 47.97 -11.27
C SER A 19 -31.25 46.69 -12.07
N SER A 20 -32.48 46.47 -12.55
CA SER A 20 -32.81 45.37 -13.46
C SER A 20 -32.15 45.51 -14.84
N THR A 21 -32.00 46.74 -15.37
CA THR A 21 -31.28 46.98 -16.62
C THR A 21 -29.77 46.74 -16.47
N ARG A 22 -29.18 47.16 -15.34
CA ARG A 22 -27.78 46.91 -15.01
C ARG A 22 -27.49 45.41 -14.83
N THR A 23 -28.37 44.67 -14.18
CA THR A 23 -28.20 43.22 -14.03
C THR A 23 -28.32 42.49 -15.37
N ARG A 24 -29.21 42.93 -16.26
CA ARG A 24 -29.34 42.38 -17.62
C ARG A 24 -28.09 42.64 -18.46
N SER A 25 -27.53 43.85 -18.42
CA SER A 25 -26.28 44.16 -19.15
C SER A 25 -25.07 43.37 -18.62
N MET A 26 -25.00 43.12 -17.30
CA MET A 26 -23.98 42.25 -16.72
C MET A 26 -24.14 40.78 -17.13
N LEU A 27 -25.37 40.27 -17.20
CA LEU A 27 -25.64 38.91 -17.67
C LEU A 27 -25.30 38.73 -19.15
N ASP A 28 -25.63 39.72 -19.99
CA ASP A 28 -25.29 39.69 -21.41
C ASP A 28 -23.78 39.83 -21.64
N GLY A 29 -23.09 40.62 -20.81
CA GLY A 29 -21.62 40.68 -20.78
C GLY A 29 -20.98 39.32 -20.45
N ARG A 30 -21.50 38.61 -19.44
CA ARG A 30 -21.02 37.26 -19.07
C ARG A 30 -21.28 36.22 -20.16
N ARG A 31 -22.44 36.31 -20.84
CA ARG A 31 -22.76 35.46 -21.99
C ARG A 31 -21.81 35.73 -23.15
N GLY A 32 -21.53 37.00 -23.44
CA GLY A 32 -20.57 37.41 -24.46
C GLY A 32 -19.15 36.91 -24.18
N ASP A 33 -18.66 37.02 -22.95
CA ASP A 33 -17.35 36.50 -22.54
C ASP A 33 -17.28 34.96 -22.67
N SER A 34 -18.33 34.25 -22.23
CA SER A 34 -18.42 32.80 -22.36
C SER A 34 -18.36 32.35 -23.83
N MET A 35 -19.04 33.07 -24.73
CA MET A 35 -19.01 32.79 -26.16
C MET A 35 -17.63 33.06 -26.78
N ARG A 36 -16.92 34.11 -26.36
CA ARG A 36 -15.54 34.40 -26.81
C ARG A 36 -14.56 33.32 -26.35
N ARG A 37 -14.65 32.87 -25.10
CA ARG A 37 -13.84 31.76 -24.56
C ARG A 37 -14.12 30.46 -25.31
N ARG A 38 -15.39 30.15 -25.57
CA ARG A 38 -15.79 28.98 -26.37
C ARG A 38 -15.23 29.03 -27.79
N ARG A 39 -15.31 30.18 -28.48
CA ARG A 39 -14.71 30.35 -29.82
C ARG A 39 -13.20 30.13 -29.81
N ARG A 40 -12.48 30.63 -28.80
CA ARG A 40 -11.04 30.38 -28.65
C ARG A 40 -10.72 28.90 -28.45
N VAL A 41 -11.52 28.18 -27.65
CA VAL A 41 -11.35 26.73 -27.47
C VAL A 41 -11.57 25.97 -28.77
N LEU A 42 -12.63 26.29 -29.53
CA LEU A 42 -12.87 25.64 -30.82
C LEU A 42 -11.73 25.90 -31.81
N ALA A 43 -11.25 27.15 -31.90
CA ALA A 43 -10.11 27.46 -32.75
C ALA A 43 -8.82 26.72 -32.35
N ALA A 44 -8.58 26.53 -31.04
CA ALA A 44 -7.45 25.74 -30.55
C ALA A 44 -7.59 24.24 -30.88
N ILE A 45 -8.82 23.70 -30.86
CA ILE A 45 -9.10 22.33 -31.30
C ILE A 45 -8.83 22.19 -32.81
N ASP A 46 -9.31 23.13 -33.63
CA ASP A 46 -9.12 23.10 -35.08
C ASP A 46 -7.63 23.23 -35.45
N GLN A 47 -6.88 24.07 -34.74
CA GLN A 47 -5.42 24.18 -34.91
C GLN A 47 -4.70 22.90 -34.52
N ALA A 48 -5.09 22.25 -33.42
CA ALA A 48 -4.52 20.98 -33.00
C ALA A 48 -4.77 19.88 -34.04
N ALA A 49 -5.99 19.86 -34.60
CA ALA A 49 -6.36 18.94 -35.67
C ALA A 49 -5.52 19.18 -36.94
N ALA A 50 -5.33 20.44 -37.34
CA ALA A 50 -4.53 20.79 -38.52
C ALA A 50 -3.05 20.48 -38.34
N ALA A 51 -2.52 20.58 -37.12
CA ALA A 51 -1.13 20.24 -36.79
C ALA A 51 -0.90 18.71 -36.68
N GLY A 52 -1.95 17.89 -36.63
CA GLY A 52 -1.85 16.45 -36.37
C GLY A 52 -1.51 16.10 -34.92
N ASP A 53 -1.46 17.08 -34.02
CA ASP A 53 -1.04 16.89 -32.64
C ASP A 53 -2.21 16.41 -31.76
N ARG A 54 -2.02 15.24 -31.13
CA ARG A 54 -2.94 14.75 -30.09
C ARG A 54 -2.75 15.54 -28.79
N LEU A 55 -3.41 16.69 -28.68
CA LEU A 55 -3.38 17.51 -27.48
C LEU A 55 -4.35 16.98 -26.40
N SER A 56 -3.88 16.90 -25.16
CA SER A 56 -4.74 16.62 -24.00
C SER A 56 -5.67 17.80 -23.71
N ALA A 57 -6.80 17.57 -23.02
CA ALA A 57 -7.72 18.64 -22.63
C ALA A 57 -7.02 19.78 -21.85
N ALA A 58 -5.98 19.47 -21.07
CA ALA A 58 -5.17 20.46 -20.37
C ALA A 58 -4.26 21.27 -21.32
N ALA A 59 -3.75 20.66 -22.39
CA ALA A 59 -2.99 21.38 -23.41
C ALA A 59 -3.89 22.32 -24.23
N ILE A 60 -5.11 21.87 -24.58
CA ILE A 60 -6.10 22.69 -25.31
C ILE A 60 -6.59 23.85 -24.46
N ALA A 61 -6.83 23.65 -23.16
CA ALA A 61 -7.18 24.73 -22.21
C ALA A 61 -6.09 25.82 -22.18
N ARG A 62 -4.82 25.41 -22.11
CA ARG A 62 -3.67 26.33 -22.15
C ARG A 62 -3.57 27.07 -23.48
N ALA A 63 -3.70 26.38 -24.61
CA ALA A 63 -3.66 26.99 -25.93
C ALA A 63 -4.80 28.01 -26.15
N ALA A 64 -6.00 27.72 -25.64
CA ALA A 64 -7.14 28.64 -25.71
C ALA A 64 -7.09 29.80 -24.70
N GLY A 65 -6.18 29.75 -23.72
CA GLY A 65 -6.09 30.71 -22.60
C GLY A 65 -7.32 30.68 -21.70
N VAL A 66 -7.79 29.48 -21.35
CA VAL A 66 -8.97 29.24 -20.50
C VAL A 66 -8.65 28.25 -19.38
N ASP A 67 -9.30 28.39 -18.22
CA ASP A 67 -9.16 27.45 -17.11
C ASP A 67 -9.75 26.07 -17.41
N ARG A 68 -9.14 25.01 -16.85
CA ARG A 68 -9.57 23.61 -17.05
C ARG A 68 -11.02 23.35 -16.62
N THR A 69 -11.49 24.04 -15.58
CA THR A 69 -12.87 23.94 -15.07
C THR A 69 -13.89 24.36 -16.13
N PHE A 70 -13.53 25.29 -17.01
CA PHE A 70 -14.40 25.72 -18.10
C PHE A 70 -14.69 24.57 -19.07
N LEU A 71 -13.68 23.75 -19.41
CA LEU A 71 -13.89 22.61 -20.30
C LEU A 71 -14.81 21.56 -19.67
N TYR A 72 -14.66 21.29 -18.37
CA TYR A 72 -15.53 20.35 -17.66
C TYR A 72 -16.97 20.83 -17.52
N ARG A 73 -17.19 22.14 -17.52
CA ARG A 73 -18.54 22.72 -17.51
C ARG A 73 -19.29 22.50 -18.83
N TYR A 74 -18.57 22.33 -19.94
CA TYR A 74 -19.13 22.21 -21.29
C TYR A 74 -18.77 20.84 -21.88
N ARG A 75 -19.66 19.86 -21.64
CA ARG A 75 -19.49 18.47 -22.07
C ARG A 75 -19.27 18.31 -23.57
N ASP A 76 -19.88 19.15 -24.38
CA ASP A 76 -19.75 19.16 -25.84
C ASP A 76 -18.33 19.50 -26.32
N LEU A 77 -17.60 20.36 -25.59
CA LEU A 77 -16.19 20.65 -25.88
C LEU A 77 -15.31 19.44 -25.54
N LEU A 78 -15.61 18.72 -24.46
CA LEU A 78 -14.90 17.49 -24.12
C LEU A 78 -15.15 16.38 -25.13
N GLU A 79 -16.40 16.20 -25.58
CA GLU A 79 -16.75 15.22 -26.61
C GLU A 79 -15.97 15.48 -27.91
N LYS A 80 -15.79 16.74 -28.32
CA LYS A 80 -14.95 17.09 -29.49
C LYS A 80 -13.48 16.77 -29.29
N ILE A 81 -12.93 17.03 -28.10
CA ILE A 81 -11.55 16.68 -27.77
C ILE A 81 -11.36 15.17 -27.78
N HIS A 82 -12.32 14.42 -27.23
CA HIS A 82 -12.30 12.97 -27.25
C HIS A 82 -12.40 12.43 -28.68
N ALA A 83 -13.31 12.96 -29.50
CA ALA A 83 -13.41 12.59 -30.91
C ALA A 83 -12.06 12.77 -31.64
N LEU A 84 -11.40 13.91 -31.46
CA LEU A 84 -10.06 14.17 -32.04
C LEU A 84 -8.99 13.19 -31.53
N GLN A 85 -9.10 12.73 -30.28
CA GLN A 85 -8.19 11.72 -29.72
C GLN A 85 -8.47 10.29 -30.23
N THR A 86 -9.69 10.03 -30.70
CA THR A 86 -10.13 8.70 -31.13
C THR A 86 -10.00 8.54 -32.65
N ASP A 87 -10.07 9.63 -33.41
CA ASP A 87 -9.98 9.61 -34.87
C ASP A 87 -8.51 9.49 -35.31
N PRO A 88 -8.12 8.42 -36.03
CA PRO A 88 -6.78 8.30 -36.58
C PRO A 88 -6.64 9.27 -37.76
N VAL A 89 -5.84 10.34 -37.59
CA VAL A 89 -5.36 11.12 -38.73
C VAL A 89 -4.51 10.17 -39.59
N PRO A 90 -4.89 9.89 -40.86
CA PRO A 90 -4.07 9.07 -41.73
C PRO A 90 -2.87 9.89 -42.18
N ASP A 91 -1.69 9.58 -41.66
CA ASP A 91 -0.43 10.08 -42.21
C ASP A 91 -0.16 9.38 -43.55
N GLU A 92 -0.16 10.14 -44.64
CA GLU A 92 0.09 9.68 -46.02
C GLU A 92 1.51 9.10 -46.26
N HIS A 93 2.39 9.12 -45.25
CA HIS A 93 3.82 8.85 -45.40
C HIS A 93 4.36 7.68 -44.57
N THR A 94 3.52 6.91 -43.88
CA THR A 94 4.00 5.81 -43.04
C THR A 94 3.63 4.46 -43.67
N GLY A 95 4.64 3.60 -43.92
CA GLY A 95 4.47 2.20 -44.33
C GLY A 95 3.58 1.40 -43.35
N PRO A 96 3.28 0.11 -43.61
CA PRO A 96 2.12 -0.62 -43.09
C PRO A 96 1.82 -0.25 -41.63
N THR A 97 0.83 0.63 -41.45
CA THR A 97 0.60 1.34 -40.20
C THR A 97 0.01 0.36 -39.20
N VAL A 98 0.85 -0.09 -38.28
CA VAL A 98 0.45 -0.88 -37.10
C VAL A 98 -0.65 -0.10 -36.38
N THR A 99 -1.87 -0.64 -36.40
CA THR A 99 -3.03 0.04 -35.83
C THR A 99 -2.91 0.13 -34.32
N GLN A 100 -3.49 1.15 -33.70
CA GLN A 100 -3.54 1.27 -32.24
C GLN A 100 -4.11 0.01 -31.56
N ALA A 101 -5.08 -0.65 -32.22
CA ALA A 101 -5.64 -1.92 -31.76
C ALA A 101 -4.59 -3.04 -31.72
N SER A 102 -3.73 -3.15 -32.74
CA SER A 102 -2.65 -4.14 -32.74
C SER A 102 -1.58 -3.87 -31.67
N LEU A 103 -1.19 -2.60 -31.44
CA LEU A 103 -0.30 -2.22 -30.34
C LEU A 103 -0.89 -2.57 -28.97
N GLN A 104 -2.19 -2.32 -28.79
CA GLN A 104 -2.88 -2.67 -27.54
C GLN A 104 -2.94 -4.19 -27.34
N ALA A 105 -3.21 -4.96 -28.39
CA ALA A 105 -3.17 -6.41 -28.34
C ALA A 105 -1.77 -6.94 -27.99
N ASP A 106 -0.72 -6.36 -28.58
CA ASP A 106 0.67 -6.73 -28.30
C ASP A 106 1.08 -6.41 -26.86
N LEU A 107 0.64 -5.27 -26.31
CA LEU A 107 0.84 -4.93 -24.91
C LEU A 107 0.19 -5.95 -23.98
N LEU A 108 -1.07 -6.32 -24.24
CA LEU A 108 -1.76 -7.35 -23.45
C LEU A 108 -1.03 -8.70 -23.54
N ALA A 109 -0.64 -9.12 -24.74
CA ALA A 109 0.11 -10.36 -24.95
C ALA A 109 1.49 -10.33 -24.26
N ALA A 110 2.16 -9.18 -24.21
CA ALA A 110 3.40 -9.00 -23.45
C ALA A 110 3.18 -9.08 -21.93
N HIS A 111 2.12 -8.45 -21.42
CA HIS A 111 1.75 -8.52 -20.00
C HIS A 111 1.43 -9.94 -19.55
N GLU A 112 0.67 -10.70 -20.35
CA GLU A 112 0.39 -12.10 -20.06
C GLU A 112 1.66 -12.96 -20.05
N ARG A 113 2.57 -12.75 -21.01
CA ARG A 113 3.86 -13.44 -21.03
C ARG A 113 4.68 -13.14 -19.78
N ALA A 114 4.74 -11.87 -19.37
CA ALA A 114 5.43 -11.47 -18.15
C ALA A 114 4.81 -12.12 -16.91
N ALA A 115 3.48 -12.19 -16.81
CA ALA A 115 2.78 -12.86 -15.72
C ALA A 115 3.12 -14.36 -15.66
N ARG A 116 3.13 -15.06 -16.80
CA ARG A 116 3.52 -16.48 -16.89
C ARG A 116 4.97 -16.70 -16.47
N LEU A 117 5.91 -15.87 -16.92
CA LEU A 117 7.32 -15.96 -16.53
C LEU A 117 7.51 -15.73 -15.03
N ASN A 118 6.85 -14.72 -14.46
CA ASN A 118 6.90 -14.43 -13.03
C ASN A 118 6.35 -15.58 -12.18
N ALA A 119 5.26 -16.22 -12.61
CA ALA A 119 4.74 -17.41 -11.95
C ALA A 119 5.75 -18.57 -12.00
N ARG A 120 6.44 -18.76 -13.13
CA ARG A 120 7.46 -19.79 -13.27
C ARG A 120 8.68 -19.52 -12.40
N ILE A 121 9.14 -18.27 -12.31
CA ILE A 121 10.24 -17.87 -11.43
C ILE A 121 9.90 -18.21 -9.97
N ARG A 122 8.72 -17.80 -9.48
CA ARG A 122 8.29 -18.15 -8.11
C ARG A 122 8.24 -19.64 -7.85
N GLN A 123 7.78 -20.44 -8.82
CA GLN A 123 7.77 -21.89 -8.70
C GLN A 123 9.20 -22.46 -8.61
N LEU A 124 10.14 -21.93 -9.39
CA LEU A 124 11.53 -22.37 -9.36
C LEU A 124 12.23 -21.96 -8.06
N GLU A 125 11.99 -20.74 -7.58
CA GLU A 125 12.49 -20.27 -6.27
C GLU A 125 11.98 -21.16 -5.13
N GLN A 126 10.69 -21.53 -5.13
CA GLN A 126 10.12 -22.42 -4.12
C GLN A 126 10.75 -23.83 -4.18
N ARG A 127 11.00 -24.35 -5.37
CA ARG A 127 11.67 -25.66 -5.52
C ARG A 127 13.12 -25.59 -5.08
N LEU A 128 13.80 -24.48 -5.34
CA LEU A 128 15.18 -24.26 -4.93
C LEU A 128 15.27 -24.13 -3.41
N SER A 129 14.38 -23.36 -2.77
CA SER A 129 14.34 -23.23 -1.31
C SER A 129 14.04 -24.57 -0.63
N GLN A 130 13.14 -25.37 -1.19
CA GLN A 130 12.86 -26.72 -0.69
C GLN A 130 14.08 -27.64 -0.83
N ALA A 131 14.73 -27.66 -2.00
CA ALA A 131 15.91 -28.50 -2.23
C ALA A 131 17.09 -28.11 -1.33
N LEU A 132 17.31 -26.80 -1.14
CA LEU A 132 18.32 -26.28 -0.22
C LEU A 132 17.97 -26.58 1.23
N GLY A 133 16.70 -26.43 1.62
CA GLY A 133 16.23 -26.77 2.97
C GLY A 133 16.39 -28.25 3.29
N GLU A 134 16.13 -29.13 2.33
CA GLU A 134 16.35 -30.57 2.47
C GLU A 134 17.86 -30.90 2.55
N GLN A 135 18.69 -30.23 1.75
CA GLN A 135 20.13 -30.39 1.81
C GLN A 135 20.71 -29.92 3.15
N THR A 136 20.32 -28.74 3.64
CA THR A 136 20.78 -28.26 4.95
C THR A 136 20.27 -29.14 6.08
N TRP A 137 19.05 -29.67 5.97
CA TRP A 137 18.52 -30.65 6.93
C TRP A 137 19.37 -31.93 6.96
N ARG A 138 19.71 -32.47 5.78
CA ARG A 138 20.60 -33.64 5.64
C ARG A 138 22.02 -33.38 6.15
N GLU A 139 22.60 -32.23 5.82
CA GLU A 139 23.96 -31.84 6.26
C GLU A 139 24.03 -31.52 7.76
N SER A 140 22.93 -31.09 8.37
CA SER A 140 22.86 -30.84 9.82
C SER A 140 22.91 -32.14 10.64
N GLY A 141 22.87 -33.32 10.01
CA GLY A 141 22.91 -34.61 10.70
C GLY A 141 21.63 -34.98 11.45
N LEU A 142 20.63 -34.09 11.44
CA LEU A 142 19.33 -34.24 12.12
C LEU A 142 18.37 -35.22 11.43
N ASP A 143 18.78 -35.79 10.29
CA ASP A 143 17.97 -36.68 9.46
C ASP A 143 17.98 -38.15 9.94
N ALA A 144 18.89 -38.51 10.84
CA ALA A 144 18.98 -39.88 11.32
C ALA A 144 18.06 -40.09 12.55
N PRO A 145 17.03 -40.95 12.47
CA PRO A 145 16.22 -41.33 13.64
C PRO A 145 17.10 -41.83 14.80
N THR A 146 18.22 -42.45 14.47
CA THR A 146 19.22 -42.92 15.43
C THR A 146 19.88 -41.82 16.24
N ASP A 147 20.02 -40.59 15.73
CA ASP A 147 20.64 -39.50 16.49
C ASP A 147 19.67 -38.91 17.51
N ILE A 148 18.40 -38.73 17.13
CA ILE A 148 17.33 -38.33 18.05
C ILE A 148 17.10 -39.41 19.11
N ASP A 149 17.07 -40.68 18.73
CA ASP A 149 16.93 -41.79 19.67
C ASP A 149 18.16 -41.92 20.59
N ALA A 150 19.36 -41.71 20.06
CA ALA A 150 20.59 -41.70 20.87
C ALA A 150 20.60 -40.53 21.87
N LEU A 151 20.12 -39.35 21.47
CA LEU A 151 19.96 -38.21 22.37
C LEU A 151 18.94 -38.52 23.47
N HIS A 152 17.79 -39.11 23.14
CA HIS A 152 16.81 -39.53 24.15
C HIS A 152 17.39 -40.57 25.11
N GLN A 153 18.09 -41.59 24.61
CA GLN A 153 18.77 -42.58 25.45
C GLN A 153 19.81 -41.91 26.36
N ARG A 154 20.53 -40.91 25.86
CA ARG A 154 21.51 -40.17 26.66
C ARG A 154 20.85 -39.33 27.73
N ILE A 155 19.72 -38.69 27.43
CA ILE A 155 18.92 -37.94 28.40
C ILE A 155 18.45 -38.88 29.52
N THR A 156 17.81 -39.99 29.19
CA THR A 156 17.34 -40.96 30.19
C THR A 156 18.48 -41.52 31.04
N HIS A 157 19.64 -41.79 30.44
CA HIS A 157 20.82 -42.24 31.18
C HIS A 157 21.33 -41.16 32.15
N LEU A 158 21.38 -39.91 31.73
CA LEU A 158 21.79 -38.79 32.60
C LEU A 158 20.79 -38.56 33.73
N GLU A 159 19.49 -38.67 33.46
CA GLU A 159 18.44 -38.60 34.48
C GLU A 159 18.61 -39.69 35.55
N GLN A 160 18.88 -40.94 35.11
CA GLN A 160 19.16 -42.03 36.05
C GLN A 160 20.43 -41.75 36.88
N GLN A 161 21.50 -41.25 36.25
CA GLN A 161 22.72 -40.88 36.98
C GLN A 161 22.47 -39.80 38.03
N VAL A 162 21.64 -38.80 37.73
CA VAL A 162 21.28 -37.75 38.69
C VAL A 162 20.51 -38.35 39.87
N LEU A 163 19.56 -39.24 39.62
CA LEU A 163 18.80 -39.91 40.68
C LEU A 163 19.71 -40.78 41.56
N ASP A 164 20.59 -41.57 40.95
CA ASP A 164 21.53 -42.43 41.68
C ASP A 164 22.49 -41.59 42.54
N GLN A 165 22.97 -40.46 42.01
CA GLN A 165 23.83 -39.54 42.76
C GLN A 165 23.10 -38.88 43.94
N GLN A 166 21.82 -38.52 43.76
CA GLN A 166 21.00 -37.99 44.85
C GLN A 166 20.82 -39.02 45.97
N GLN A 167 20.50 -40.27 45.61
CA GLN A 167 20.40 -41.35 46.59
C GLN A 167 21.70 -41.56 47.35
N GLN A 168 22.85 -41.53 46.66
CA GLN A 168 24.15 -41.63 47.32
C GLN A 168 24.42 -40.49 48.30
N LEU A 169 24.00 -39.26 47.97
CA LEU A 169 24.14 -38.12 48.88
C LEU A 169 23.25 -38.30 50.12
N ASP A 170 21.99 -38.71 49.94
CA ASP A 170 21.06 -38.94 51.04
C ASP A 170 21.59 -40.02 52.01
N GLU A 171 22.09 -41.13 51.49
CA GLU A 171 22.73 -42.18 52.31
C GLU A 171 23.92 -41.65 53.11
N ARG A 172 24.80 -40.85 52.48
CA ARG A 172 25.98 -40.30 53.18
C ARG A 172 25.56 -39.28 54.23
N ASP A 173 24.50 -38.53 54.01
CA ASP A 173 23.97 -37.58 54.98
C ASP A 173 23.36 -38.32 56.20
N GLU A 174 22.66 -39.43 55.97
CA GLU A 174 22.19 -40.32 57.03
C GLU A 174 23.36 -40.93 57.83
N ASP A 175 24.39 -41.44 57.14
CA ASP A 175 25.61 -41.97 57.76
C ASP A 175 26.32 -40.91 58.61
N LEU A 176 26.45 -39.69 58.10
CA LEU A 176 27.04 -38.56 58.83
C LEU A 176 26.19 -38.15 60.04
N ALA A 177 24.87 -38.15 59.90
CA ALA A 177 23.96 -37.86 61.01
C ALA A 177 24.09 -38.91 62.12
N ALA A 178 24.17 -40.19 61.76
CA ALA A 178 24.40 -41.30 62.69
C ALA A 178 25.77 -41.20 63.38
N ALA A 179 26.85 -40.93 62.63
CA ALA A 179 28.19 -40.72 63.18
C ALA A 179 28.23 -39.53 64.15
N ARG A 180 27.56 -38.42 63.81
CA ARG A 180 27.44 -37.25 64.70
C ARG A 180 26.60 -37.55 65.94
N ALA A 181 25.57 -38.37 65.84
CA ALA A 181 24.75 -38.77 66.99
C ALA A 181 25.55 -39.65 67.96
N THR A 182 26.24 -40.67 67.45
CA THR A 182 27.11 -41.55 68.26
C THR A 182 28.27 -40.77 68.90
N ASN A 183 28.88 -39.83 68.18
CA ASN A 183 29.92 -38.96 68.72
C ASN A 183 29.38 -38.10 69.87
N ARG A 184 28.19 -37.48 69.70
CA ARG A 184 27.51 -36.73 70.76
C ARG A 184 27.20 -37.59 71.98
N GLU A 185 26.74 -38.82 71.79
CA GLU A 185 26.45 -39.76 72.87
C GLU A 185 27.73 -40.17 73.62
N LEU A 186 28.81 -40.50 72.90
CA LEU A 186 30.12 -40.81 73.50
C LEU A 186 30.64 -39.63 74.33
N MET A 187 30.58 -38.42 73.77
CA MET A 187 30.99 -37.21 74.49
C MET A 187 30.11 -36.95 75.72
N ALA A 188 28.80 -37.19 75.63
CA ALA A 188 27.90 -37.10 76.78
C ALA A 188 28.25 -38.13 77.87
N ARG A 189 28.63 -39.36 77.52
CA ARG A 189 29.09 -40.39 78.47
C ARG A 189 30.42 -40.02 79.13
N LEU A 190 31.38 -39.46 78.38
CA LEU A 190 32.68 -39.02 78.92
C LEU A 190 32.55 -37.79 79.82
N ASN A 191 31.65 -36.86 79.48
CA ASN A 191 31.43 -35.64 80.25
C ASN A 191 30.44 -35.82 81.41
N ALA A 192 29.79 -36.98 81.53
CA ALA A 192 28.95 -37.28 82.68
C ALA A 192 29.85 -37.39 83.93
N PRO A 193 29.67 -36.55 84.96
CA PRO A 193 30.48 -36.64 86.17
C PRO A 193 30.26 -38.01 86.82
N GLY A 194 31.36 -38.68 87.20
CA GLY A 194 31.33 -39.96 87.89
C GLY A 194 30.36 -39.88 89.07
N ARG A 195 29.24 -40.60 88.97
CA ARG A 195 28.18 -40.62 89.98
C ARG A 195 28.76 -41.16 91.29
N PRO A 196 28.83 -40.37 92.39
CA PRO A 196 29.18 -40.92 93.68
C PRO A 196 28.06 -41.86 94.14
N ARG A 197 28.45 -43.00 94.70
CA ARG A 197 27.58 -43.94 95.42
C ARG A 197 27.13 -43.36 96.75
#